data_AF-A0A3M1XVF2-F1
#
_entry.id   AF-A0A3M1XVF2-F1
#
_cell.length_a   1.000
_cell.length_b   1.000
_cell.length_c   1.000
_cell.angle_alpha   90.00
_cell.angle_beta   90.00
_cell.angle_gamma   90.00
#
_symmetry.space_group_name_H-M   'P 1'
#
loop_
_entity.id
_entity.type
_entity.pdbx_description
1 polymer ?
#
loop_
_entity_poly.entity_id
_entity_poly.type
_entity_poly.pdbx_seq_one_letter_code
_entity_poly.pdbx_strand_id
1 'polypeptide(L)' 'MYYAYILKSLKDEGYYYGSTADLEQRLRSHNAGKVRSTKHRRPWKIH' A
#
# COMPACT_ATOMS: atom_id res chain seq x y z
N MET A 1 8.05 -16.74 3.27
CA MET A 1 8.81 -15.60 3.82
C MET A 1 7.89 -14.39 3.86
N TYR A 2 7.95 -13.56 4.89
CA TYR A 2 7.13 -12.34 5.00
C TYR A 2 8.05 -11.11 4.93
N TYR A 3 7.62 -10.09 4.20
CA TYR A 3 8.32 -8.83 4.06
C TYR A 3 7.56 -7.74 4.80
N ALA A 4 8.27 -6.89 5.53
CA ALA A 4 7.76 -5.59 5.94
C ALA A 4 7.94 -4.61 4.78
N TYR A 5 6.96 -3.74 4.54
CA TYR A 5 6.99 -2.76 3.46
C TYR A 5 6.39 -1.43 3.90
N ILE A 6 6.79 -0.39 3.18
CA ILE A 6 6.27 0.96 3.33
C ILE A 6 5.66 1.38 1.99
N LEU A 7 4.41 1.83 2.03
CA LEU A 7 3.77 2.48 0.89
C LEU A 7 3.72 3.98 1.14
N LYS A 8 4.00 4.76 0.12
CA LYS A 8 3.82 6.21 0.08
C LYS A 8 2.60 6.54 -0.77
N SER A 9 1.69 7.31 -0.21
CA SER A 9 0.55 7.87 -0.94
C SER A 9 1.06 9.03 -1.79
N LEU A 10 0.80 9.00 -3.09
CA LEU A 10 1.11 10.09 -4.02
C LEU A 10 0.07 11.23 -3.93
N LYS A 11 -1.00 11.03 -3.16
CA LYS A 11 -2.07 12.02 -2.99
C LYS A 11 -1.80 12.98 -1.84
N ASP A 12 -1.29 12.46 -0.73
CA ASP A 12 -1.11 13.21 0.52
C ASP A 12 0.28 13.05 1.13
N GLU A 13 1.22 12.46 0.36
CA GLU A 13 2.61 12.21 0.73
C GLU A 13 2.84 11.36 1.98
N GLY A 14 1.77 10.88 2.62
CA GLY A 14 1.90 10.13 3.86
C GLY A 14 2.17 8.64 3.63
N TYR A 15 2.60 7.99 4.71
CA TYR A 15 3.05 6.61 4.68
C TYR A 15 2.00 5.62 5.20
N TYR A 16 2.13 4.38 4.77
CA TYR A 16 1.43 3.22 5.30
C TYR A 16 2.42 2.07 5.48
N TYR A 17 2.43 1.49 6.68
CA TYR A 17 3.33 0.41 7.05
C TYR A 17 2.53 -0.90 7.10
N GLY A 18 3.11 -1.96 6.56
CA GLY A 18 2.47 -3.27 6.58
C GLY A 18 3.44 -4.40 6.36
N SER A 19 2.91 -5.63 6.43
CA SER A 19 3.64 -6.83 6.07
C SER A 19 2.81 -7.72 5.15
N THR A 20 3.49 -8.47 4.29
CA THR A 20 2.85 -9.39 3.33
C THR A 20 3.85 -10.46 2.88
N ALA A 21 3.35 -11.60 2.44
CA ALA A 21 4.15 -12.60 1.74
C ALA A 21 4.34 -12.26 0.25
N ASP A 22 3.44 -11.45 -0.32
CA ASP A 22 3.44 -11.02 -1.72
C ASP A 22 3.24 -9.50 -1.80
N LEU A 23 4.31 -8.77 -2.13
CA LEU A 23 4.33 -7.30 -2.17
C LEU A 23 3.58 -6.74 -3.37
N GLU A 24 3.68 -7.40 -4.52
CA GLU A 24 3.09 -6.92 -5.78
C GLU A 24 1.57 -7.06 -5.75
N GLN A 25 1.06 -8.21 -5.30
CA GLN A 25 -0.38 -8.42 -5.10
C GLN A 25 -0.95 -7.43 -4.07
N ARG A 26 -0.18 -7.17 -3.00
CA ARG A 26 -0.58 -6.24 -1.94
C ARG A 26 -0.67 -4.81 -2.47
N LEU A 27 0.34 -4.34 -3.20
CA LEU A 27 0.34 -3.02 -3.84
C LEU A 27 -0.87 -2.87 -4.80
N ARG A 28 -1.12 -3.88 -5.65
CA ARG A 28 -2.29 -3.91 -6.54
C ARG A 28 -3.60 -3.80 -5.78
N SER A 29 -3.74 -4.49 -4.65
CA SER A 29 -4.95 -4.44 -3.81
C SER A 29 -5.18 -3.06 -3.18
N HIS A 30 -4.11 -2.41 -2.72
CA HIS A 30 -4.17 -1.04 -2.21
C HIS A 30 -4.60 -0.06 -3.31
N ASN A 31 -4.02 -0.15 -4.51
CA ASN A 31 -4.36 0.72 -5.64
C ASN A 31 -5.74 0.44 -6.25
N ALA A 32 -6.20 -0.81 -6.21
CA ALA A 32 -7.58 -1.17 -6.57
C ALA A 32 -8.62 -0.67 -5.55
N GLY A 33 -8.20 -0.17 -4.38
CA GLY A 33 -9.11 0.33 -3.34
C GLY A 33 -9.81 -0.77 -2.54
N LYS A 34 -9.29 -2.00 -2.60
CA LYS A 34 -9.83 -3.16 -1.86
C LYS A 34 -9.55 -3.07 -0.35
N VAL A 35 -8.64 -2.18 0.06
CA VAL A 35 -8.28 -1.98 1.47
C VAL A 35 -8.98 -0.72 2.01
N ARG A 36 -9.97 -0.90 2.89
CA ARG A 36 -10.84 0.18 3.41
C ARG A 36 -10.07 1.35 4.03
N SER A 37 -9.00 1.09 4.78
CA SER A 37 -8.21 2.12 5.48
C SER A 37 -7.34 2.96 4.55
N THR A 38 -6.97 2.44 3.37
CA THR A 38 -6.00 3.09 2.47
C THR A 38 -6.63 3.52 1.13
N LYS A 39 -7.87 3.08 0.82
CA LYS A 39 -8.56 3.40 -0.43
C LYS A 39 -8.79 4.90 -0.67
N HIS A 40 -8.89 5.71 0.38
CA HIS A 40 -9.13 7.16 0.26
C HIS A 40 -7.86 7.96 -0.07
N ARG A 41 -6.69 7.33 0.11
CA ARG A 41 -5.36 7.92 -0.03
C ARG A 41 -4.59 7.34 -1.23
N ARG A 42 -5.28 6.67 -2.14
CA ARG A 42 -4.71 6.23 -3.43
C ARG A 42 -4.35 7.44 -4.30
N PRO A 43 -3.40 7.31 -5.24
CA PRO A 43 -2.62 6.10 -5.54
C PRO A 43 -1.40 5.92 -4.64
N TRP A 44 -0.99 4.67 -4.44
CA TRP A 44 0.13 4.23 -3.61
C TRP A 44 1.30 3.75 -4.45
N LYS A 45 2.53 4.05 -4.00
CA LYS A 45 3.79 3.54 -4.52
C LYS A 45 4.59 2.90 -3.38
N ILE A 46 5.44 1.92 -3.68
CA ILE A 46 6.44 1.45 -2.70
C ILE A 46 7.42 2.61 -2.44
N HIS A 47 7.68 2.89 -1.17
CA HIS A 47 8.62 3.93 -0.77
C HIS A 47 10.06 3.51 -1.03
#